data_AF-A0AAV2SJA7-F1
#
_entry.id   AF-A0AAV2SJA7-F1
#
_cell.length_a   1.000
_cell.length_b   1.000
_cell.length_c   1.000
_cell.angle_alpha   90.00
_cell.angle_beta   90.00
_cell.angle_gamma   90.00
#
_symmetry.space_group_name_H-M   'P 1'
#
loop_
_entity.id
_entity.type
_entity.pdbx_description
1 polymer ?
#
loop_
_entity_poly.entity_id
_entity_poly.type
_entity_poly.pdbx_seq_one_letter_code
_entity_poly.pdbx_strand_id
1 'polypeptide(L)'
;SKNPQITSFEAHNTFQKNKSQCSQLPASSKIHSRSISLDNNDTQVKEKICRAVWARSSAVLLSYHRWLNHVSDGQSPELTGSVVTSSAGVRVVELRDMQTMAFHHWEFLQCPPPSVLHLPWTKVQHWPPDSYIEVVAEDDHGNLMKGKFISRPL
;
A
#
# COMPACT_ATOMS: atom_id res chain seq x y z
N SER A 1 32.63 56.71 15.82
CA SER A 1 31.41 56.71 16.64
C SER A 1 30.80 55.32 16.61
N LYS A 2 30.82 54.66 17.77
CA LYS A 2 30.00 53.55 18.30
C LYS A 2 29.72 52.28 17.44
N ASN A 3 30.19 51.19 18.06
CA ASN A 3 30.00 49.74 17.93
C ASN A 3 28.57 49.20 17.63
N PRO A 4 28.44 47.89 17.29
CA PRO A 4 27.30 47.22 16.68
C PRO A 4 26.28 46.70 17.71
N GLN A 5 25.12 46.25 17.22
CA GLN A 5 24.15 45.47 17.99
C GLN A 5 23.90 44.12 17.33
N ILE A 6 24.44 43.10 17.99
CA ILE A 6 24.02 41.70 17.91
C ILE A 6 22.68 41.62 18.66
N THR A 7 21.65 41.03 18.07
CA THR A 7 20.55 40.45 18.83
C THR A 7 20.22 39.08 18.28
N SER A 8 20.65 38.08 19.04
CA SER A 8 20.12 36.72 19.08
C SER A 8 18.61 36.71 19.25
N PHE A 9 17.91 35.84 18.54
CA PHE A 9 16.62 35.33 18.98
C PHE A 9 16.65 33.80 18.90
N GLU A 10 16.96 33.19 20.03
CA GLU A 10 16.53 31.85 20.36
C GLU A 10 14.99 31.86 20.44
N ALA A 11 14.36 31.02 19.62
CA ALA A 11 12.97 30.63 19.84
C ALA A 11 12.97 29.14 20.20
N HIS A 12 13.19 28.87 21.48
CA HIS A 12 12.69 27.65 22.10
C HIS A 12 11.17 27.64 21.97
N ASN A 13 10.61 26.68 21.25
CA ASN A 13 9.26 26.23 21.54
C ASN A 13 9.06 24.75 21.18
N THR A 14 9.23 23.95 22.23
CA THR A 14 8.24 22.97 22.70
C THR A 14 7.74 21.97 21.66
N PHE A 15 8.43 20.83 21.63
CA PHE A 15 8.00 19.57 21.02
C PHE A 15 6.68 19.09 21.66
N GLN A 16 5.55 19.52 21.11
CA GLN A 16 4.25 18.91 21.43
C GLN A 16 4.11 17.61 20.64
N LYS A 17 4.35 16.51 21.36
CA LYS A 17 4.16 15.14 20.92
C LYS A 17 2.66 14.86 20.79
N ASN A 18 2.04 15.32 19.70
CA ASN A 18 0.66 14.96 19.39
C ASN A 18 0.63 13.53 18.84
N LYS A 19 0.32 12.59 19.73
CA LYS A 19 -0.14 11.24 19.37
C LYS A 19 -1.52 11.36 18.72
N SER A 20 -1.57 11.58 17.42
CA SER A 20 -2.78 11.31 16.63
C SER A 20 -2.84 9.80 16.36
N GLN A 21 -3.93 9.19 16.82
CA GLN A 21 -4.18 7.76 16.83
C GLN A 21 -4.19 7.18 15.41
N CYS A 22 -3.19 6.36 15.11
CA CYS A 22 -3.27 5.37 14.05
C CYS A 22 -3.98 4.15 14.63
N SER A 23 -5.04 3.69 13.97
CA SER A 23 -5.80 2.50 14.37
C SER A 23 -4.85 1.31 14.54
N GLN A 24 -4.78 0.77 15.76
CA GLN A 24 -4.02 -0.42 16.05
C GLN A 24 -4.65 -1.60 15.30
N LEU A 25 -3.85 -2.28 14.48
CA LEU A 25 -4.23 -3.57 13.90
C LEU A 25 -4.42 -4.59 15.04
N PRO A 26 -5.55 -5.31 15.11
CA PRO A 26 -5.73 -6.35 16.11
C PRO A 26 -4.72 -7.48 15.91
N ALA A 27 -4.18 -7.96 17.03
CA ALA A 27 -3.22 -9.04 17.09
C ALA A 27 -3.76 -10.32 16.42
N SER A 28 -2.88 -10.96 15.63
CA SER A 28 -3.00 -12.30 15.03
C SER A 28 -4.03 -13.21 15.70
N SER A 29 -5.19 -13.38 15.08
CA SER A 29 -6.10 -14.48 15.40
C SER A 29 -5.51 -15.78 14.85
N LYS A 30 -5.20 -16.72 15.75
CA LYS A 30 -4.85 -18.10 15.39
C LYS A 30 -6.01 -18.69 14.59
N ILE A 31 -5.79 -18.97 13.30
CA ILE A 31 -6.76 -19.66 12.46
C ILE A 31 -6.91 -21.08 13.03
N HIS A 32 -8.06 -21.34 13.64
CA HIS A 32 -8.43 -22.66 14.14
C HIS A 32 -8.89 -23.49 12.95
N SER A 33 -7.97 -24.25 12.34
CA SER A 33 -8.30 -25.22 11.31
C SER A 33 -9.14 -26.34 11.94
N ARG A 34 -10.46 -26.32 11.72
CA ARG A 34 -11.33 -27.46 12.04
C ARG A 34 -10.98 -28.61 11.11
N SER A 35 -10.30 -29.63 11.63
CA SER A 35 -10.18 -30.94 10.98
C SER A 35 -11.53 -31.65 11.08
N ILE A 36 -12.20 -31.86 9.95
CA ILE A 36 -13.35 -32.76 9.87
C ILE A 36 -12.76 -34.17 9.70
N SER A 37 -12.86 -35.00 10.74
CA SER A 37 -12.60 -36.43 10.64
C SER A 37 -13.86 -37.13 10.13
N LEU A 38 -13.80 -37.67 8.92
CA LEU A 38 -14.80 -38.59 8.37
C LEU A 38 -14.15 -39.97 8.26
N ASP A 39 -14.76 -40.95 8.92
CA ASP A 39 -14.29 -42.34 8.97
C ASP A 39 -14.56 -43.11 7.66
N ASN A 40 -13.51 -43.85 7.26
CA ASN A 40 -13.45 -45.10 6.51
C ASN A 40 -14.59 -45.49 5.54
N ASN A 41 -14.35 -45.35 4.24
CA ASN A 41 -13.98 -46.43 3.32
C ASN A 41 -14.12 -45.92 1.88
N ASP A 42 -13.32 -46.50 0.99
CA ASP A 42 -13.40 -46.43 -0.47
C ASP A 42 -12.52 -45.35 -1.17
N THR A 43 -11.64 -45.86 -2.04
CA THR A 43 -10.86 -45.19 -3.07
C THR A 43 -10.29 -43.80 -2.72
N GLN A 44 -9.02 -43.73 -2.27
CA GLN A 44 -8.30 -42.47 -2.04
C GLN A 44 -8.06 -41.68 -3.34
N VAL A 45 -9.11 -41.01 -3.82
CA VAL A 45 -8.97 -39.83 -4.66
C VAL A 45 -8.46 -38.74 -3.72
N LYS A 46 -7.17 -38.42 -3.84
CA LYS A 46 -6.53 -37.34 -3.09
C LYS A 46 -7.15 -36.02 -3.55
N GLU A 47 -8.29 -35.64 -2.96
CA GLU A 47 -8.94 -34.37 -3.23
C GLU A 47 -7.94 -33.25 -2.94
N LYS A 48 -7.52 -32.58 -4.00
CA LYS A 48 -6.59 -31.47 -3.93
C LYS A 48 -7.37 -30.29 -3.38
N ILE A 49 -7.31 -30.07 -2.06
CA ILE A 49 -7.89 -28.89 -1.43
C ILE A 49 -7.22 -27.65 -2.04
N CYS A 50 -7.93 -26.94 -2.90
CA CYS A 50 -7.48 -25.67 -3.45
C CYS A 50 -7.62 -24.60 -2.35
N ARG A 51 -6.48 -24.08 -1.87
CA ARG A 51 -6.47 -22.91 -0.97
C ARG A 51 -6.42 -21.64 -1.81
N ALA A 52 -7.41 -20.77 -1.64
CA ALA A 52 -7.34 -19.40 -2.12
C ALA A 52 -6.56 -18.55 -1.11
N VAL A 53 -5.58 -17.80 -1.58
CA VAL A 53 -4.79 -16.86 -0.78
C VAL A 53 -4.86 -15.48 -1.41
N TRP A 54 -4.89 -14.43 -0.59
CA TRP A 54 -4.84 -13.04 -1.05
C TRP A 54 -3.40 -12.54 -1.07
N ALA A 55 -3.07 -11.70 -2.04
CA ALA A 55 -1.79 -11.02 -2.05
C ALA A 55 -1.72 -10.04 -0.86
N ARG A 56 -0.50 -9.79 -0.36
CA ARG A 56 -0.27 -8.85 0.75
C ARG A 56 -0.78 -7.45 0.42
N SER A 57 -0.53 -6.97 -0.80
CA SER A 57 -1.04 -5.68 -1.30
C SER A 57 -2.56 -5.60 -1.27
N SER A 58 -3.28 -6.71 -1.50
CA SER A 58 -4.75 -6.73 -1.37
C SER A 58 -5.21 -6.45 0.05
N ALA A 59 -4.49 -6.94 1.07
CA ALA A 59 -4.80 -6.63 2.46
C ALA A 59 -4.57 -5.14 2.77
N VAL A 60 -3.51 -4.54 2.22
CA VAL A 60 -3.26 -3.09 2.35
C VAL A 60 -4.37 -2.29 1.67
N LEU A 61 -4.70 -2.64 0.42
CA LEU A 61 -5.79 -2.00 -0.32
C LEU A 61 -7.10 -2.01 0.48
N LEU A 62 -7.48 -3.18 0.99
CA LEU A 62 -8.69 -3.31 1.79
C LEU A 62 -8.63 -2.53 3.11
N SER A 63 -7.46 -2.40 3.73
CA SER A 63 -7.33 -1.68 5.00
C SER A 63 -7.60 -0.18 4.88
N TYR A 64 -7.37 0.42 3.72
CA TYR A 64 -7.62 1.85 3.46
C TYR A 64 -8.83 2.10 2.55
N HIS A 65 -9.41 1.04 1.97
CA HIS A 65 -10.54 1.16 1.04
C HIS A 65 -11.73 1.95 1.62
N ARG A 66 -12.27 2.87 0.82
CA ARG A 66 -13.38 3.77 1.20
C ARG A 66 -14.68 3.07 1.57
N TRP A 67 -14.91 1.87 1.04
CA TRP A 67 -16.10 1.12 1.41
C TRP A 67 -16.07 0.66 2.88
N LEU A 68 -14.86 0.42 3.41
CA LEU A 68 -14.66 -0.04 4.78
C LEU A 68 -14.35 1.13 5.73
N ASN A 69 -13.84 2.23 5.19
CA ASN A 69 -13.43 3.41 5.93
C ASN A 69 -14.26 4.63 5.51
N HIS A 70 -15.03 5.20 6.43
CA HIS A 70 -15.87 6.39 6.20
C HIS A 70 -15.02 7.67 6.12
N VAL A 71 -14.24 7.81 5.03
CA VAL A 71 -13.37 8.95 4.78
C VAL A 71 -13.98 9.85 3.71
N SER A 72 -13.76 11.16 3.84
CA SER A 72 -14.22 12.18 2.88
C SER A 72 -13.58 12.02 1.51
N ASP A 73 -14.32 12.40 0.46
CA ASP A 73 -13.82 12.46 -0.91
C ASP A 73 -12.55 13.31 -0.99
N GLY A 74 -11.56 12.81 -1.74
CA GLY A 74 -10.32 13.51 -2.04
C GLY A 74 -9.89 13.31 -3.49
N GLN A 75 -8.79 13.97 -3.84
CA GLN A 75 -8.14 13.74 -5.14
C GLN A 75 -7.44 12.38 -5.11
N SER A 76 -7.70 11.55 -6.13
CA SER A 76 -6.98 10.29 -6.31
C SER A 76 -5.48 10.54 -6.52
N PRO A 77 -4.62 9.56 -6.19
CA PRO A 77 -3.23 9.59 -6.58
C PRO A 77 -3.07 9.82 -8.09
N GLU A 78 -1.98 10.48 -8.46
CA GLU A 78 -1.63 10.75 -9.85
C GLU A 78 -0.27 10.13 -10.19
N LEU A 79 -0.13 9.62 -11.41
CA LEU A 79 1.12 9.11 -11.96
C LEU A 79 1.60 10.06 -13.07
N THR A 80 2.77 10.68 -12.87
CA THR A 80 3.45 11.49 -13.87
C THR A 80 4.83 10.90 -14.13
N GLY A 81 4.99 10.26 -15.29
CA GLY A 81 6.21 9.51 -15.61
C GLY A 81 6.41 8.34 -14.64
N SER A 82 7.47 8.40 -13.83
CA SER A 82 7.79 7.41 -12.79
C SER A 82 7.44 7.87 -11.37
N VAL A 83 6.68 8.96 -11.22
CA VAL A 83 6.38 9.57 -9.93
C VAL A 83 4.90 9.43 -9.63
N VAL A 84 4.59 8.86 -8.47
CA VAL A 84 3.24 8.83 -7.90
C VAL A 84 3.13 9.92 -6.84
N THR A 85 2.09 10.75 -6.93
CA THR A 85 1.81 11.81 -5.97
C THR A 85 0.40 11.68 -5.40
N SER A 86 0.25 11.89 -4.09
CA SER A 86 -1.06 12.06 -3.44
C SER A 86 -0.96 13.06 -2.29
N SER A 87 -1.96 13.94 -2.18
CA SER A 87 -2.08 14.89 -1.08
C SER A 87 -2.36 14.22 0.27
N ALA A 88 -3.04 13.07 0.27
CA ALA A 88 -3.31 12.27 1.48
C ALA A 88 -2.13 11.32 1.83
N GLY A 89 -1.18 11.15 0.92
CA GLY A 89 -0.03 10.26 1.07
C GLY A 89 -0.31 8.83 0.63
N VAL A 90 0.64 8.25 -0.08
CA VAL A 90 0.51 6.96 -0.77
C VAL A 90 0.68 5.81 0.22
N ARG A 91 -0.30 4.89 0.28
CA ARG A 91 -0.27 3.69 1.12
C ARG A 91 0.23 2.47 0.39
N VAL A 92 -0.19 2.30 -0.86
CA VAL A 92 0.23 1.17 -1.67
C VAL A 92 0.31 1.58 -3.14
N VAL A 93 1.31 1.05 -3.83
CA VAL A 93 1.37 1.01 -5.29
C VAL A 93 1.52 -0.44 -5.71
N GLU A 94 0.65 -0.91 -6.59
CA GLU A 94 0.62 -2.26 -7.13
C GLU A 94 0.87 -2.22 -8.64
N LEU A 95 1.72 -3.13 -9.12
CA LEU A 95 1.93 -3.36 -10.53
C LEU A 95 1.18 -4.61 -10.94
N ARG A 96 0.34 -4.48 -11.96
CA ARG A 96 -0.46 -5.58 -12.51
C ARG A 96 -0.09 -5.86 -13.96
N ASP A 97 -0.14 -7.13 -14.30
CA ASP A 97 0.00 -7.59 -15.68
C ASP A 97 -1.27 -7.30 -16.49
N MET A 98 -1.28 -7.67 -17.78
CA MET A 98 -2.45 -7.46 -18.64
C MET A 98 -3.66 -8.34 -18.28
N GLN A 99 -3.46 -9.35 -17.43
CA GLN A 99 -4.50 -10.21 -16.87
C GLN A 99 -5.00 -9.69 -15.52
N THR A 100 -4.60 -8.48 -15.12
CA THR A 100 -4.94 -7.81 -13.85
C THR A 100 -4.36 -8.47 -12.60
N MET A 101 -3.40 -9.37 -12.76
CA MET A 101 -2.74 -10.05 -11.66
C MET A 101 -1.60 -9.18 -11.11
N ALA A 102 -1.64 -8.92 -9.80
CA ALA A 102 -0.57 -8.22 -9.10
C ALA A 102 0.71 -9.07 -9.08
N PHE A 103 1.79 -8.56 -9.65
CA PHE A 103 3.09 -9.24 -9.66
C PHE A 103 4.14 -8.54 -8.79
N HIS A 104 3.93 -7.26 -8.46
CA HIS A 104 4.80 -6.49 -7.57
C HIS A 104 4.02 -5.42 -6.83
N HIS A 105 4.48 -5.02 -5.64
CA HIS A 105 3.92 -3.88 -4.93
C HIS A 105 4.95 -3.19 -4.03
N TRP A 106 4.65 -1.94 -3.68
CA TRP A 106 5.28 -1.19 -2.60
C TRP A 106 4.21 -0.76 -1.61
N GLU A 107 4.50 -0.85 -0.32
CA GLU A 107 3.58 -0.48 0.76
C GLU A 107 4.25 0.45 1.76
N PHE A 108 3.45 1.36 2.33
CA PHE A 108 3.90 2.41 3.24
C PHE A 108 2.98 2.46 4.46
N LEU A 109 3.26 1.58 5.42
CA LEU A 109 2.45 1.43 6.64
C LEU A 109 2.84 2.43 7.74
N GLN A 110 3.89 3.22 7.54
CA GLN A 110 4.33 4.24 8.49
C GLN A 110 3.43 5.48 8.44
N CYS A 111 3.39 6.25 9.53
CA CYS A 111 2.62 7.49 9.62
C CYS A 111 3.56 8.68 9.89
N PRO A 112 3.51 9.75 9.07
CA PRO A 112 2.69 9.89 7.86
C PRO A 112 3.21 9.05 6.67
N PRO A 113 2.33 8.63 5.74
CA PRO A 113 2.76 8.03 4.48
C PRO A 113 3.42 9.08 3.55
N PRO A 114 4.25 8.67 2.58
CA PRO A 114 4.89 9.60 1.65
C PRO A 114 3.88 10.23 0.68
N SER A 115 3.91 11.55 0.54
CA SER A 115 3.08 12.28 -0.44
C SER A 115 3.61 12.19 -1.88
N VAL A 116 4.90 11.89 -2.04
CA VAL A 116 5.58 11.73 -3.33
C VAL A 116 6.41 10.46 -3.29
N LEU A 117 6.23 9.62 -4.31
CA LEU A 117 6.95 8.36 -4.46
C LEU A 117 7.56 8.26 -5.85
N HIS A 118 8.89 8.18 -5.92
CA HIS A 118 9.60 7.77 -7.12
C HIS A 118 9.59 6.24 -7.21
N LEU A 119 8.97 5.70 -8.26
CA LEU A 119 8.84 4.26 -8.43
C LEU A 119 10.21 3.63 -8.71
N PRO A 120 10.72 2.76 -7.82
CA PRO A 120 12.05 2.20 -7.95
C PRO A 120 12.01 0.98 -8.87
N TRP A 121 11.85 1.20 -10.18
CA TRP A 121 11.69 0.15 -11.18
C TRP A 121 12.79 -0.92 -11.15
N THR A 122 14.01 -0.53 -10.81
CA THR A 122 15.16 -1.43 -10.65
C THR A 122 15.01 -2.46 -9.53
N LYS A 123 14.05 -2.26 -8.60
CA LYS A 123 13.74 -3.21 -7.52
C LYS A 123 12.67 -4.25 -7.91
N VAL A 124 12.10 -4.17 -9.11
CA VAL A 124 11.12 -5.14 -9.60
C VAL A 124 11.88 -6.34 -10.19
N GLN A 125 11.80 -7.48 -9.50
CA GLN A 125 12.61 -8.66 -9.83
C GLN A 125 12.01 -9.51 -10.96
N HIS A 126 10.69 -9.66 -10.99
CA HIS A 126 9.98 -10.59 -11.86
C HIS A 126 9.01 -9.85 -12.76
N TRP A 127 9.53 -9.34 -13.88
CA TRP A 127 8.69 -8.69 -14.88
C TRP A 127 7.93 -9.73 -15.71
N PRO A 128 6.61 -9.55 -15.92
CA PRO A 128 5.88 -10.35 -16.89
C PRO A 128 6.43 -10.12 -18.31
N PRO A 129 6.13 -11.03 -19.26
CA PRO A 129 6.50 -10.86 -20.66
C PRO A 129 5.74 -9.73 -21.36
N ASP A 130 4.72 -9.17 -20.71
CA ASP A 130 3.89 -8.10 -21.25
C ASP A 130 4.68 -6.83 -21.55
N SER A 131 4.32 -6.16 -22.65
CA SER A 131 4.91 -4.88 -23.04
C SER A 131 4.39 -3.71 -22.21
N TYR A 132 3.19 -3.86 -21.64
CA TYR A 132 2.53 -2.87 -20.80
C TYR A 132 2.14 -3.48 -19.47
N ILE A 133 2.15 -2.64 -18.44
CA ILE A 133 1.69 -2.98 -17.10
C ILE A 133 0.73 -1.90 -16.62
N GLU A 134 -0.21 -2.28 -15.74
CA GLU A 134 -1.04 -1.32 -15.04
C GLU A 134 -0.38 -0.93 -13.72
N VAL A 135 -0.36 0.37 -13.43
CA VAL A 135 0.00 0.92 -12.12
C VAL A 135 -1.28 1.28 -11.38
N VAL A 136 -1.50 0.66 -10.23
CA VAL A 136 -2.58 0.96 -9.31
C VAL A 136 -1.99 1.61 -8.06
N ALA A 137 -2.61 2.66 -7.54
CA ALA A 137 -2.18 3.28 -6.30
C ALA A 137 -3.37 3.65 -5.42
N GLU A 138 -3.23 3.50 -4.12
CA GLU A 138 -4.20 3.96 -3.12
C GLU A 138 -3.51 4.83 -2.08
N ASP A 139 -4.20 5.89 -1.64
CA ASP A 139 -3.75 6.79 -0.60
C ASP A 139 -4.37 6.49 0.78
N ASP A 140 -3.97 7.28 1.78
CA ASP A 140 -4.42 7.14 3.17
C ASP A 140 -5.93 7.36 3.37
N HIS A 141 -6.60 7.98 2.40
CA HIS A 141 -8.05 8.22 2.42
C HIS A 141 -8.81 7.20 1.57
N GLY A 142 -8.13 6.20 1.00
CA GLY A 142 -8.72 5.20 0.14
C GLY A 142 -9.07 5.71 -1.27
N ASN A 143 -8.55 6.87 -1.68
CA ASN A 143 -8.71 7.30 -3.07
C ASN A 143 -7.82 6.44 -3.96
N LEU A 144 -8.43 5.89 -5.01
CA LEU A 144 -7.80 4.89 -5.86
C LEU A 144 -7.48 5.48 -7.24
N MET A 145 -6.24 5.27 -7.69
CA MET A 145 -5.80 5.44 -9.06
C MET A 145 -5.76 4.06 -9.74
N LYS A 146 -6.47 3.90 -10.85
CA LYS A 146 -6.51 2.68 -11.67
C LYS A 146 -6.59 3.03 -13.16
N GLY A 147 -6.33 2.06 -14.03
CA GLY A 147 -6.36 2.24 -15.48
C GLY A 147 -5.17 3.03 -16.04
N LYS A 148 -4.06 3.09 -15.30
CA LYS A 148 -2.83 3.76 -15.73
C LYS A 148 -1.85 2.74 -16.29
N PHE A 149 -1.87 2.58 -17.61
CA PHE A 149 -0.98 1.67 -18.33
C PHE A 149 0.30 2.39 -18.74
N ILE A 150 1.43 1.77 -18.47
CA ILE A 150 2.75 2.26 -18.89
C ILE A 150 3.50 1.15 -19.64
N SER A 151 4.36 1.54 -20.58
CA SER A 151 5.33 0.61 -21.15
C SER A 151 6.26 0.11 -20.05
N ARG A 152 6.67 -1.16 -20.13
CA ARG A 152 7.67 -1.71 -19.24
C ARG A 152 8.91 -0.79 -19.21
N PRO A 153 9.30 -0.27 -18.03
CA PRO A 153 10.53 0.51 -17.90
C PRO A 153 11.73 -0.37 -18.29
N LEU A 154 12.60 0.16 -19.15
CA LEU A 154 13.86 -0.48 -19.56
C LEU A 154 14.85 -0.57 -18.40
#